data_AF-A0AB36ZG48-F1
#
_entry.id   AF-A0AB36ZG48-F1
#
_cell.length_a   1.000
_cell.length_b   1.000
_cell.length_c   1.000
_cell.angle_alpha   90.00
_cell.angle_beta   90.00
_cell.angle_gamma   90.00
#
_symmetry.space_group_name_H-M   'P 1'
#
loop_
_entity.id
_entity.type
_entity.pdbx_description
1 polymer ?
#
loop_
_entity_poly.entity_id
_entity_poly.type
_entity_poly.pdbx_seq_one_letter_code
_entity_poly.pdbx_strand_id
1 'polypeptide(L)'
;MRVLAARYPGHDGVAAFELGGALDSAGHEAEAAVEYERALAAGLDDERRARLTIQYASTLRNLGRTDEAIDLLAGAAAHPAVGSAREVFLALALHSAGRVDEALRIALEALAPGLPRYQRSVRAYAAALTDPEQ
;
A
#
# COMPACT_ATOMS: atom_id res chain seq x y z
N MET A 1 -7.23 9.32 20.29
CA MET A 1 -6.91 7.94 19.88
C MET A 1 -6.03 7.20 20.88
N ARG A 2 -4.82 7.69 21.26
CA ARG A 2 -3.90 7.00 22.20
C ARG A 2 -4.57 6.47 23.49
N VAL A 3 -5.32 7.31 24.20
CA VAL A 3 -6.00 6.92 25.45
C VAL A 3 -7.03 5.79 25.24
N LEU A 4 -7.75 5.81 24.11
CA LEU A 4 -8.76 4.79 23.80
C LEU A 4 -8.10 3.46 23.43
N ALA A 5 -7.06 3.48 22.59
CA ALA A 5 -6.31 2.29 22.23
C ALA A 5 -5.64 1.63 23.45
N ALA A 6 -5.11 2.43 24.38
CA ALA A 6 -4.54 1.91 25.63
C ALA A 6 -5.61 1.31 26.58
N ARG A 7 -6.80 1.91 26.64
CA ARG A 7 -7.88 1.47 27.54
C ARG A 7 -8.64 0.26 27.00
N TYR A 8 -8.69 0.11 25.69
CA TYR A 8 -9.39 -0.97 24.99
C TYR A 8 -8.50 -1.53 23.88
N PRO A 9 -7.39 -2.21 24.22
CA PRO A 9 -6.42 -2.67 23.22
C PRO A 9 -6.97 -3.76 22.29
N GLY A 10 -8.01 -4.48 22.72
CA GLY A 10 -8.46 -5.69 22.03
C GLY A 10 -7.45 -6.83 22.17
N HIS A 11 -7.79 -7.98 21.61
CA HIS A 11 -6.85 -9.09 21.40
C HIS A 11 -6.40 -9.16 19.94
N ASP A 12 -7.06 -8.37 19.07
CA ASP A 12 -6.76 -8.18 17.67
C ASP A 12 -5.99 -6.86 17.46
N GLY A 13 -5.43 -6.67 16.29
CA GLY A 13 -4.64 -5.48 15.94
C GLY A 13 -5.45 -4.22 15.68
N VAL A 14 -6.77 -4.22 15.94
CA VAL A 14 -7.68 -3.14 15.50
C VAL A 14 -7.35 -1.83 16.19
N ALA A 15 -7.15 -1.83 17.51
CA ALA A 15 -6.84 -0.60 18.25
C ALA A 15 -5.51 0.02 17.80
N ALA A 16 -4.51 -0.81 17.53
CA ALA A 16 -3.21 -0.37 17.01
C ALA A 16 -3.33 0.16 15.57
N PHE A 17 -4.14 -0.50 14.72
CA PHE A 17 -4.39 -0.03 13.36
C PHE A 17 -5.04 1.36 13.33
N GLU A 18 -6.10 1.57 14.10
CA GLU A 18 -6.80 2.86 14.17
C GLU A 18 -5.92 3.96 14.79
N LEU A 19 -5.06 3.60 15.76
CA LEU A 19 -4.08 4.54 16.30
C LEU A 19 -3.01 4.90 15.26
N GLY A 20 -2.48 3.91 14.53
CA GLY A 20 -1.55 4.13 13.43
C GLY A 20 -2.11 5.10 12.39
N GLY A 21 -3.34 4.87 11.93
CA GLY A 21 -4.03 5.77 10.98
C GLY A 21 -4.19 7.20 11.49
N ALA A 22 -4.50 7.36 12.78
CA ALA A 22 -4.62 8.69 13.38
C ALA A 22 -3.27 9.41 13.53
N LEU A 23 -2.18 8.67 13.77
CA LEU A 23 -0.83 9.21 13.85
C LEU A 23 -0.31 9.62 12.46
N ASP A 24 -0.52 8.77 11.45
CA ASP A 24 -0.14 9.04 10.06
C ASP A 24 -0.84 10.29 9.54
N SER A 25 -2.16 10.39 9.76
CA SER A 25 -2.96 11.57 9.40
C SER A 25 -2.52 12.87 10.12
N ALA A 26 -1.84 12.73 11.26
CA ALA A 26 -1.32 13.86 12.04
C ALA A 26 0.15 14.21 11.71
N GLY A 27 0.78 13.52 10.76
CA GLY A 27 2.20 13.72 10.41
C GLY A 27 3.16 13.15 11.45
N HIS A 28 2.76 12.09 12.15
CA HIS A 28 3.60 11.34 13.09
C HIS A 28 3.95 9.96 12.52
N GLU A 29 4.54 9.93 11.33
CA GLU A 29 4.75 8.71 10.52
C GLU A 29 5.60 7.66 11.24
N ALA A 30 6.64 8.09 11.96
CA ALA A 30 7.50 7.16 12.70
C ALA A 30 6.75 6.44 13.84
N GLU A 31 5.85 7.13 14.53
CA GLU A 31 4.99 6.52 15.55
C GLU A 31 3.90 5.66 14.90
N ALA A 32 3.33 6.12 13.78
CA ALA A 32 2.35 5.35 13.02
C ALA A 32 2.90 3.99 12.58
N ALA A 33 4.14 3.96 12.07
CA ALA A 33 4.82 2.73 11.66
C ALA A 33 4.88 1.70 12.79
N VAL A 34 5.21 2.12 14.01
CA VAL A 34 5.26 1.23 15.19
C VAL A 34 3.88 0.65 15.49
N GLU A 35 2.81 1.43 15.39
CA GLU A 35 1.46 0.94 15.65
C GLU A 35 0.93 0.03 14.52
N TYR A 36 1.31 0.29 13.26
CA TYR A 36 1.01 -0.63 12.16
C TYR A 36 1.73 -1.97 12.29
N GLU A 37 3.00 -1.99 12.71
CA GLU A 37 3.76 -3.21 13.01
C GLU A 37 3.09 -4.03 14.13
N ARG A 38 2.63 -3.35 15.19
CA ARG A 38 1.87 -3.99 16.28
C ARG A 38 0.54 -4.58 15.79
N ALA A 39 -0.19 -3.84 14.96
CA ALA A 39 -1.45 -4.31 14.40
C ALA A 39 -1.27 -5.55 13.52
N LEU A 40 -0.21 -5.58 12.70
CA LEU A 40 0.14 -6.75 11.89
C LEU A 40 0.47 -7.97 12.75
N ALA A 41 1.25 -7.78 13.82
CA ALA A 41 1.65 -8.85 14.74
C ALA A 41 0.47 -9.42 15.55
N ALA A 42 -0.47 -8.56 15.95
CA ALA A 42 -1.68 -8.98 16.66
C ALA A 42 -2.75 -9.61 15.76
N GLY A 43 -2.65 -9.39 14.44
CA GLY A 43 -3.57 -9.93 13.45
C GLY A 43 -4.83 -9.08 13.25
N LEU A 44 -5.32 -9.08 12.02
CA LEU A 44 -6.51 -8.36 11.57
C LEU A 44 -7.30 -9.28 10.65
N ASP A 45 -8.62 -9.04 10.53
CA ASP A 45 -9.39 -9.58 9.41
C ASP A 45 -8.83 -9.09 8.06
N ASP A 46 -9.18 -9.80 6.99
CA ASP A 46 -8.61 -9.58 5.65
C ASP A 46 -8.88 -8.17 5.13
N GLU A 47 -10.04 -7.60 5.44
CA GLU A 47 -10.45 -6.28 5.00
C GLU A 47 -9.59 -5.18 5.64
N ARG A 48 -9.43 -5.24 6.97
CA ARG A 48 -8.58 -4.34 7.73
C ARG A 48 -7.11 -4.53 7.38
N ARG A 49 -6.66 -5.77 7.19
CA ARG A 49 -5.30 -6.08 6.74
C ARG A 49 -5.01 -5.41 5.39
N ALA A 50 -5.93 -5.51 4.43
CA ALA A 50 -5.77 -4.85 3.14
C ALA A 50 -5.65 -3.32 3.27
N ARG A 51 -6.51 -2.69 4.09
CA ARG A 51 -6.41 -1.24 4.36
C ARG A 51 -5.13 -0.84 5.09
N LEU A 52 -4.69 -1.65 6.05
CA LEU A 52 -3.44 -1.42 6.77
C LEU A 52 -2.25 -1.47 5.82
N THR A 53 -2.17 -2.48 4.95
CA THR A 53 -1.08 -2.61 3.96
C THR A 53 -0.90 -1.32 3.16
N ILE A 54 -1.99 -0.73 2.65
CA ILE A 54 -1.92 0.53 1.87
C ILE A 54 -1.37 1.68 2.70
N GLN A 55 -1.95 1.88 3.89
CA GLN A 55 -1.55 3.00 4.76
C GLN A 55 -0.11 2.85 5.24
N TYR A 56 0.24 1.68 5.77
CA TYR A 56 1.58 1.42 6.28
C TYR A 56 2.64 1.51 5.18
N ALA A 57 2.38 1.01 3.97
CA ALA A 57 3.31 1.18 2.86
C ALA A 57 3.50 2.65 2.47
N SER A 58 2.44 3.47 2.53
CA SER A 58 2.55 4.92 2.33
C SER A 58 3.42 5.58 3.41
N THR A 59 3.20 5.22 4.68
CA THR A 59 4.01 5.68 5.82
C THR A 59 5.49 5.27 5.65
N LEU A 60 5.75 4.02 5.29
CA LEU A 60 7.11 3.51 5.02
C LEU A 60 7.80 4.31 3.91
N ARG A 61 7.13 4.55 2.78
CA ARG A 61 7.65 5.36 1.68
C ARG A 61 7.96 6.80 2.14
N ASN A 62 7.08 7.42 2.93
CA ASN A 62 7.30 8.78 3.46
C ASN A 62 8.50 8.84 4.42
N LEU A 63 8.78 7.75 5.14
CA LEU A 63 9.96 7.59 6.00
C LEU A 63 11.24 7.24 5.22
N GLY A 64 11.20 7.13 3.90
CA GLY A 64 12.32 6.71 3.06
C GLY A 64 12.61 5.21 3.10
N ARG A 65 11.78 4.40 3.77
CA ARG A 65 11.85 2.93 3.81
C ARG A 65 11.18 2.34 2.58
N THR A 66 11.61 2.77 1.40
CA THR A 66 10.91 2.51 0.13
C THR A 66 10.90 1.04 -0.26
N ASP A 67 12.00 0.30 -0.05
CA ASP A 67 12.06 -1.13 -0.39
C ASP A 67 11.08 -1.95 0.45
N GLU A 68 10.96 -1.64 1.75
CA GLU A 68 9.99 -2.29 2.63
C GLU A 68 8.55 -1.99 2.21
N ALA A 69 8.27 -0.77 1.73
CA ALA A 69 6.97 -0.42 1.17
C ALA A 69 6.65 -1.25 -0.09
N ILE A 70 7.64 -1.44 -0.97
CA ILE A 70 7.51 -2.26 -2.18
C ILE A 70 7.23 -3.71 -1.81
N ASP A 71 8.03 -4.30 -0.93
CA ASP A 71 7.89 -5.70 -0.50
C ASP A 71 6.52 -5.96 0.14
N LEU A 72 6.08 -5.05 1.01
CA LEU A 72 4.77 -5.13 1.67
C LEU A 72 3.62 -5.12 0.65
N LEU A 73 3.67 -4.23 -0.35
CA LEU A 73 2.62 -4.11 -1.37
C LEU A 73 2.66 -5.24 -2.39
N ALA A 74 3.84 -5.66 -2.81
CA ALA A 74 4.03 -6.75 -3.76
C ALA A 74 3.64 -8.12 -3.17
N GLY A 75 3.87 -8.32 -1.87
CA GLY A 75 3.49 -9.53 -1.14
C GLY A 75 2.01 -9.59 -0.72
N ALA A 76 1.29 -8.48 -0.76
CA ALA A 76 -0.12 -8.44 -0.35
C ALA A 76 -1.06 -8.97 -1.43
N ALA A 77 -2.11 -9.71 -1.04
CA ALA A 77 -3.16 -10.14 -1.96
C ALA A 77 -4.06 -8.96 -2.39
N ALA A 78 -4.64 -9.04 -3.59
CA ALA A 78 -5.68 -8.10 -4.01
C ALA A 78 -6.93 -8.29 -3.15
N HIS A 79 -7.61 -7.20 -2.80
CA HIS A 79 -8.81 -7.26 -1.95
C HIS A 79 -9.87 -6.25 -2.41
N PRO A 80 -11.15 -6.63 -2.56
CA PRO A 80 -12.20 -5.74 -3.07
C PRO A 80 -12.36 -4.44 -2.27
N ALA A 81 -12.15 -4.48 -0.96
CA ALA A 81 -12.27 -3.30 -0.10
C ALA A 81 -11.26 -2.18 -0.37
N VAL A 82 -10.18 -2.46 -1.11
CA VAL A 82 -9.20 -1.44 -1.52
C VAL A 82 -9.10 -1.29 -3.04
N GLY A 83 -9.84 -2.09 -3.82
CA GLY A 83 -9.80 -2.04 -5.28
C GLY A 83 -8.37 -2.05 -5.82
N SER A 84 -8.07 -1.15 -6.76
CA SER A 84 -6.72 -1.00 -7.34
C SER A 84 -5.75 -0.16 -6.49
N ALA A 85 -6.09 0.17 -5.23
CA ALA A 85 -5.22 1.02 -4.41
C ALA A 85 -3.87 0.36 -4.14
N ARG A 86 -3.80 -0.97 -4.03
CA ARG A 86 -2.54 -1.71 -3.87
C ARG A 86 -1.57 -1.39 -5.01
N GLU A 87 -2.03 -1.49 -6.24
CA GLU A 87 -1.23 -1.22 -7.44
C GLU A 87 -0.83 0.25 -7.52
N VAL A 88 -1.74 1.18 -7.21
CA VAL A 88 -1.44 2.62 -7.21
C VAL A 88 -0.33 2.94 -6.21
N PHE A 89 -0.42 2.45 -4.97
CA PHE A 89 0.60 2.71 -3.98
C PHE A 89 1.92 1.96 -4.28
N LEU A 90 1.85 0.80 -4.94
CA LEU A 90 3.05 0.08 -5.39
C LEU A 90 3.78 0.86 -6.47
N ALA A 91 3.05 1.41 -7.44
CA ALA A 91 3.62 2.30 -8.45
C ALA A 91 4.30 3.52 -7.83
N LEU A 92 3.69 4.14 -6.81
CA LEU A 92 4.30 5.28 -6.10
C LEU A 92 5.59 4.89 -5.35
N ALA A 93 5.62 3.72 -4.73
CA ALA A 93 6.81 3.21 -4.05
C ALA A 93 7.93 2.88 -5.06
N LEU A 94 7.61 2.18 -6.16
CA LEU A 94 8.54 1.90 -7.25
C LEU A 94 9.12 3.18 -7.87
N HIS A 95 8.29 4.19 -8.11
CA HIS A 95 8.74 5.50 -8.59
C HIS A 95 9.72 6.16 -7.60
N SER A 96 9.41 6.12 -6.30
CA SER A 96 10.29 6.67 -5.27
C SER A 96 11.64 5.94 -5.17
N ALA A 97 11.69 4.66 -5.57
CA ALA A 97 12.91 3.87 -5.71
C ALA A 97 13.64 4.07 -7.04
N GLY A 98 13.16 4.93 -7.94
CA GLY A 98 13.73 5.15 -9.26
C GLY A 98 13.38 4.07 -10.30
N ARG A 99 12.54 3.10 -9.96
CA ARG A 99 12.05 2.03 -10.86
C ARG A 99 10.87 2.53 -11.69
N VAL A 100 11.10 3.59 -12.47
CA VAL A 100 10.06 4.41 -13.11
C VAL A 100 9.24 3.66 -14.17
N ASP A 101 9.87 2.78 -14.94
CA ASP A 101 9.17 1.99 -15.97
C ASP A 101 8.26 0.93 -15.36
N GLU A 102 8.73 0.26 -14.30
CA GLU A 102 7.92 -0.68 -13.53
C GLU A 102 6.74 0.02 -12.84
N ALA A 103 6.98 1.21 -12.28
CA ALA A 103 5.94 2.03 -11.69
C ALA A 103 4.85 2.39 -12.71
N LEU A 104 5.23 2.87 -13.90
CA LEU A 104 4.29 3.24 -14.94
C LEU A 104 3.54 2.02 -15.47
N ARG A 105 4.21 0.89 -15.66
CA ARG A 105 3.59 -0.38 -16.04
C ARG A 105 2.47 -0.77 -15.07
N ILE A 106 2.76 -0.81 -13.77
CA ILE A 106 1.78 -1.18 -12.73
C ILE A 106 0.58 -0.24 -12.75
N ALA A 107 0.81 1.08 -12.87
CA ALA A 107 -0.28 2.06 -12.93
C ALA A 107 -1.18 1.87 -14.17
N LEU A 108 -0.59 1.62 -15.34
CA LEU A 108 -1.34 1.37 -16.57
C LEU A 108 -2.13 0.06 -16.52
N GLU A 109 -1.54 -1.00 -16.00
CA GLU A 109 -2.22 -2.29 -15.80
C GLU A 109 -3.41 -2.16 -14.83
N ALA A 110 -3.27 -1.37 -13.77
CA ALA A 110 -4.33 -1.08 -12.80
C ALA A 110 -5.50 -0.28 -13.39
N LEU A 111 -5.21 0.66 -14.31
CA LEU A 111 -6.23 1.49 -14.97
C LEU A 111 -6.94 0.76 -16.11
N ALA A 112 -6.25 -0.16 -16.80
CA ALA A 112 -6.75 -0.79 -18.02
C ALA A 112 -8.16 -1.41 -17.90
N PRO A 113 -8.55 -2.11 -16.81
CA PRO A 113 -9.90 -2.64 -16.66
C PRO A 113 -11.00 -1.58 -16.63
N GLY A 114 -10.69 -0.37 -16.15
CA GLY A 114 -11.65 0.74 -16.03
C GLY A 114 -11.84 1.55 -17.31
N LEU A 115 -11.05 1.30 -18.35
CA LEU A 115 -11.12 2.08 -19.59
C LEU A 115 -12.30 1.61 -20.47
N PRO A 116 -13.13 2.53 -21.00
CA PRO A 116 -14.21 2.16 -21.93
C PRO A 116 -13.70 1.69 -23.31
N ARG A 117 -12.46 2.05 -23.67
CA ARG A 117 -11.79 1.71 -24.93
C ARG A 117 -10.26 1.70 -24.74
N TYR A 118 -9.52 1.19 -25.73
CA TYR A 118 -8.05 1.14 -25.75
C TYR A 118 -7.38 0.22 -24.71
N GLN A 119 -8.13 -0.66 -24.04
CA GLN A 119 -7.59 -1.59 -23.04
C GLN A 119 -6.42 -2.43 -23.60
N ARG A 120 -6.57 -2.96 -24.81
CA ARG A 120 -5.53 -3.73 -25.50
C ARG A 120 -4.26 -2.91 -25.73
N SER A 121 -4.41 -1.68 -26.24
CA SER A 121 -3.28 -0.79 -26.51
C SER A 121 -2.55 -0.41 -25.23
N VAL A 122 -3.28 -0.05 -24.17
CA VAL A 122 -2.68 0.29 -22.87
C VAL A 122 -1.92 -0.89 -22.28
N ARG A 123 -2.47 -2.11 -22.34
CA ARG A 123 -1.76 -3.32 -21.90
C ARG A 123 -0.49 -3.59 -22.72
N ALA A 124 -0.53 -3.34 -24.03
CA ALA A 124 0.64 -3.50 -24.88
C ALA A 124 1.75 -2.49 -24.52
N TYR A 125 1.41 -1.22 -24.32
CA TYR A 125 2.37 -0.20 -23.88
C TYR A 125 2.91 -0.51 -22.48
N ALA A 126 2.07 -0.97 -21.55
CA ALA A 126 2.51 -1.36 -20.22
C ALA A 126 3.54 -2.50 -20.26
N ALA A 127 3.31 -3.53 -21.08
CA ALA A 127 4.26 -4.63 -21.25
C ALA A 127 5.61 -4.16 -21.82
N ALA A 128 5.56 -3.28 -22.82
CA ALA A 128 6.74 -2.77 -23.52
C ALA A 128 7.70 -1.95 -22.64
N LEU A 129 7.21 -1.36 -21.53
CA LEU A 129 8.04 -0.56 -20.60
C LEU A 129 9.13 -1.39 -19.90
N THR A 130 8.91 -2.69 -19.73
CA THR A 130 9.82 -3.58 -19.01
C THR A 130 10.33 -4.72 -19.89
N ASP A 131 10.14 -4.59 -21.21
CA ASP A 131 10.62 -5.56 -22.17
C ASP A 131 12.13 -5.37 -22.39
N PRO A 132 12.97 -6.38 -22.08
CA PRO A 132 14.42 -6.26 -22.25
C PRO A 132 14.87 -6.20 -23.72
N GLU A 133 13.99 -6.44 -24.69
CA GLU A 133 14.30 -6.41 -26.13
C GLU A 133 14.05 -5.04 -26.80
N GLN A 134 13.77 -3.98 -26.02
CA GLN A 134 13.68 -2.59 -26.51
C GLN A 134 15.01 -1.83 -26.50
#